data_AF-R0K5P2-F1
#
_entry.id   AF-R0K5P2-F1
#
_cell.length_a   1.000
_cell.length_b   1.000
_cell.length_c   1.000
_cell.angle_alpha   90.00
_cell.angle_beta   90.00
_cell.angle_gamma   90.00
#
_symmetry.space_group_name_H-M   'P 1'
#
loop_
_entity.id
_entity.type
_entity.pdbx_description
1 polymer ?
#
loop_
_entity_poly.entity_id
_entity_poly.type
_entity_poly.pdbx_seq_one_letter_code
_entity_poly.pdbx_strand_id
1 'polypeptide(L)'
;MTITPLEEGGETVSAAIARMLRYVSSGTMCSQCSVPRTHAVHFTLDATPEYLRVSVRLEHAQPVLDESGNEMLEAIGEPLGVSGTSGNGIVVDDVLSLTDYMTHQDGTPVEYKLHCATYHQSNGIDAGHYTAGVTQPRGPGRRSATAATQFFIDDDQVIDWRGTPEKPNALTENPVGTGIQKPNVVVLWYEMIPHEPKIETMSRGVRQSANQRTIKEGEAIVVAMHRREMAKGIQSRSRCNSEVELQSPR
;
A
#
# COMPACT_ATOMS: atom_id res chain seq x y z
N MET A 1 4.26 -2.77 10.01
CA MET A 1 4.70 -1.47 10.55
C MET A 1 3.49 -0.55 10.53
N THR A 2 3.17 0.12 11.65
CA THR A 2 1.91 0.87 11.83
C THR A 2 2.25 2.33 12.14
N ILE A 3 1.70 3.25 11.35
CA ILE A 3 1.99 4.68 11.43
C ILE A 3 0.80 5.42 12.07
N THR A 4 1.06 6.21 13.10
CA THR A 4 0.13 7.19 13.69
C THR A 4 0.54 8.59 13.23
N PRO A 5 -0.34 9.39 12.60
CA PRO A 5 -0.01 10.74 12.18
C PRO A 5 0.04 11.72 13.39
N LEU A 6 1.05 12.61 13.40
CA LEU A 6 1.18 13.73 14.35
C LEU A 6 1.94 14.89 13.66
N GLU A 7 1.60 16.11 14.09
CA GLU A 7 1.50 17.38 13.34
C GLU A 7 2.80 18.05 12.82
N GLU A 8 4.00 17.51 13.06
CA GLU A 8 5.24 18.14 12.58
C GLU A 8 6.02 17.25 11.61
N GLY A 9 6.40 17.86 10.47
CA GLY A 9 6.97 17.18 9.31
C GLY A 9 5.86 16.74 8.36
N GLY A 10 5.94 17.16 7.10
CA GLY A 10 4.86 17.09 6.11
C GLY A 10 4.11 15.75 6.06
N GLU A 11 2.88 15.80 5.54
CA GLU A 11 1.95 14.68 5.48
C GLU A 11 2.33 13.67 4.38
N THR A 12 3.57 13.17 4.37
CA THR A 12 4.05 12.13 3.43
C THR A 12 4.28 10.79 4.13
N VAL A 13 4.22 9.70 3.36
CA VAL A 13 4.57 8.35 3.86
C VAL A 13 6.02 8.31 4.35
N SER A 14 6.94 8.89 3.58
CA SER A 14 8.36 9.00 3.91
C SER A 14 8.62 9.73 5.25
N ALA A 15 7.96 10.86 5.48
CA ALA A 15 8.07 11.60 6.75
C ALA A 15 7.51 10.80 7.92
N ALA A 16 6.41 10.09 7.70
CA ALA A 16 5.78 9.31 8.75
C ALA A 16 6.62 8.06 9.14
N ILE A 17 7.28 7.44 8.17
CA ILE A 17 8.29 6.39 8.44
C ILE A 17 9.49 6.98 9.19
N ALA A 18 9.98 8.16 8.79
CA ALA A 18 11.09 8.83 9.45
C ALA A 18 10.82 9.06 10.95
N ARG A 19 9.62 9.55 11.29
CA ARG A 19 9.19 9.76 12.69
C ARG A 19 9.12 8.46 13.49
N MET A 20 8.61 7.40 12.88
CA MET A 20 8.54 6.11 13.55
C MET A 20 9.92 5.51 13.82
N LEU A 21 10.87 5.73 12.91
CA LEU A 21 12.25 5.27 13.08
C LEU A 21 13.07 6.20 13.97
N ARG A 22 12.66 7.46 14.16
CA ARG A 22 13.34 8.47 14.97
C ARG A 22 12.33 9.28 15.76
N TYR A 23 12.21 9.02 17.05
CA TYR A 23 11.35 9.82 17.93
C TYR A 23 11.98 10.08 19.29
N VAL A 24 11.47 11.09 19.98
CA VAL A 24 11.87 11.42 21.35
C VAL A 24 10.84 10.83 22.30
N SER A 25 11.27 9.89 23.14
CA SER A 25 10.48 9.35 24.24
C SER A 25 10.71 10.19 25.49
N SER A 26 9.66 10.82 26.02
CA SER A 26 9.71 11.59 27.26
C SER A 26 8.95 10.87 28.38
N GLY A 27 9.40 11.07 29.63
CA GLY A 27 8.72 10.52 30.81
C GLY A 27 8.93 9.02 31.05
N THR A 28 9.73 8.35 30.24
CA THR A 28 10.05 6.93 30.44
C THR A 28 10.93 6.76 31.67
N MET A 29 10.51 5.89 32.59
CA MET A 29 11.23 5.63 33.83
C MET A 29 12.53 4.86 33.54
N CYS A 30 13.66 5.42 33.97
CA CYS A 30 14.94 4.72 33.86
C CYS A 30 14.96 3.50 34.78
N SER A 31 15.20 2.31 34.22
CA SER A 31 15.22 1.05 34.98
C SER A 31 16.31 0.98 36.06
N GLN A 32 17.38 1.79 35.93
CA GLN A 32 18.49 1.80 36.88
C GLN A 32 18.32 2.80 38.03
N CYS A 33 17.72 3.96 37.79
CA CYS A 33 17.62 5.02 38.79
C CYS A 33 16.19 5.47 39.12
N SER A 34 15.17 4.91 38.46
CA SER A 34 13.74 5.23 38.67
C SER A 34 13.38 6.71 38.51
N VAL A 35 14.23 7.48 37.81
CA VAL A 35 13.96 8.88 37.46
C VAL A 35 13.42 8.93 36.03
N PRO A 36 12.37 9.72 35.74
CA PRO A 36 11.88 9.92 34.39
C PRO A 36 12.95 10.59 33.53
N ARG A 37 13.17 10.06 32.34
CA ARG A 37 14.15 10.59 31.39
C ARG A 37 13.55 10.79 30.02
N THR A 38 14.18 11.70 29.29
CA THR A 38 13.93 11.92 27.88
C THR A 38 15.03 11.24 27.08
N HIS A 39 14.64 10.37 26.15
CA HIS A 39 15.54 9.60 25.30
C HIS A 39 15.22 9.85 23.83
N ALA A 40 16.23 10.16 23.04
CA ALA A 40 16.14 10.05 21.59
C ALA A 40 16.26 8.56 21.22
N VAL A 41 15.22 8.02 20.59
CA VAL A 41 15.16 6.63 20.13
C VAL A 41 15.38 6.62 18.63
N HIS A 42 16.33 5.79 18.20
CA HIS A 42 16.68 5.60 16.79
C HIS A 42 16.61 4.11 16.47
N PHE A 43 15.74 3.74 15.53
CA PHE A 43 15.67 2.41 14.97
C PHE A 43 16.40 2.37 13.64
N THR A 44 17.09 1.27 13.40
CA THR A 44 17.72 0.95 12.12
C THR A 44 17.16 -0.35 11.58
N LEU A 45 17.28 -0.54 10.27
CA LEU A 45 16.83 -1.71 9.55
C LEU A 45 18.04 -2.56 9.15
N ASP A 46 18.02 -3.84 9.51
CA ASP A 46 19.10 -4.79 9.17
C ASP A 46 18.91 -5.47 7.82
N ALA A 47 17.66 -5.55 7.35
CA ALA A 47 17.30 -6.29 6.16
C ALA A 47 16.62 -5.40 5.11
N THR A 48 16.89 -5.70 3.85
CA THR A 48 16.24 -5.09 2.67
C THR A 48 15.34 -6.14 2.00
N PRO A 49 14.11 -6.35 2.50
CA PRO A 49 13.20 -7.30 1.87
C PRO A 49 12.89 -6.88 0.43
N GLU A 50 12.61 -7.84 -0.46
CA GLU A 50 12.23 -7.53 -1.85
C GLU A 50 10.90 -6.75 -1.92
N TYR A 51 10.03 -6.92 -0.94
CA TYR A 51 8.72 -6.28 -0.86
C TYR A 51 8.53 -5.61 0.51
N LEU A 52 8.02 -4.38 0.48
CA LEU A 52 7.71 -3.59 1.66
C LEU A 52 6.20 -3.30 1.71
N ARG A 53 5.55 -3.70 2.81
CA ARG A 53 4.17 -3.34 3.10
C ARG A 53 4.12 -2.24 4.15
N VAL A 54 3.56 -1.09 3.80
CA VAL A 54 3.27 -0.01 4.74
C VAL A 54 1.77 -0.03 5.04
N SER A 55 1.42 -0.05 6.32
CA SER A 55 0.03 0.03 6.77
C SER A 55 -0.19 1.36 7.47
N VAL A 56 -1.09 2.15 6.91
CA VAL A 56 -1.51 3.44 7.45
C VAL A 56 -2.72 3.18 8.33
N ARG A 57 -2.60 3.54 9.61
CA ARG A 57 -3.72 3.43 10.54
C ARG A 57 -4.49 4.74 10.51
N LEU A 58 -5.77 4.65 10.18
CA LEU A 58 -6.69 5.77 10.37
C LEU A 58 -7.06 5.79 11.86
N GLU A 59 -6.90 6.94 12.50
CA GLU A 59 -7.31 7.16 13.89
C GLU A 59 -8.40 8.23 13.91
N HIS A 60 -9.39 8.06 14.79
CA HIS A 60 -10.40 9.07 15.02
C HIS A 60 -9.69 10.31 15.56
N ALA A 61 -9.89 11.47 14.94
CA ALA A 61 -9.47 12.73 15.55
C ALA A 61 -10.14 12.83 16.93
N GLN A 62 -9.34 12.92 17.99
CA GLN A 62 -9.87 13.14 19.33
C GLN A 62 -10.51 14.55 19.33
N PRO A 63 -11.73 14.71 19.88
CA PRO A 63 -12.31 16.03 20.01
C PRO A 63 -11.40 16.89 20.90
N VAL A 64 -10.94 18.02 20.38
CA VAL A 64 -10.21 19.01 21.18
C VAL A 64 -11.24 19.70 22.06
N LEU A 65 -11.13 19.50 23.37
CA LEU A 65 -11.97 20.17 24.36
C LEU A 65 -11.36 21.53 24.69
N ASP A 66 -12.19 22.56 24.81
CA ASP A 66 -11.78 23.86 25.35
C ASP A 66 -11.50 23.78 26.87
N GLU A 67 -10.97 24.87 27.45
CA GLU A 67 -10.68 24.96 28.88
C GLU A 67 -11.93 24.81 29.78
N SER A 68 -13.13 24.88 29.19
CA SER A 68 -14.41 24.69 29.86
C SER A 68 -14.96 23.27 29.70
N GLY A 69 -14.23 22.37 29.03
CA GLY A 69 -14.64 21.00 28.76
C GLY A 69 -15.68 20.86 27.65
N ASN A 70 -15.96 21.93 26.89
CA ASN A 70 -16.81 21.85 25.71
C ASN A 70 -15.98 21.45 24.50
N GLU A 71 -16.54 20.64 23.62
CA GLU A 71 -15.92 20.34 22.33
C GLU A 71 -15.75 21.64 21.54
N MET A 72 -14.50 22.00 21.27
CA MET A 72 -14.16 23.22 20.55
C MET A 72 -14.55 23.00 19.08
N LEU A 73 -15.74 23.45 18.71
CA LEU A 73 -16.34 23.28 17.37
C LEU A 73 -15.47 23.79 16.21
N GLU A 74 -14.48 24.64 16.49
CA GLU A 74 -13.50 25.15 15.50
C GLU A 74 -12.30 24.22 15.27
N ALA A 75 -12.09 23.21 16.13
CA ALA A 75 -11.12 22.12 15.90
C ALA A 75 -11.81 20.82 15.43
N ILE A 76 -13.13 20.84 15.28
CA ILE A 76 -13.86 19.81 14.55
C ILE A 76 -13.68 20.11 13.07
N GLY A 77 -12.49 19.82 12.56
CA GLY A 77 -12.39 19.36 11.18
C GLY A 77 -13.43 18.24 11.07
N GLU A 78 -14.44 18.47 10.25
CA GLU A 78 -15.56 17.55 10.07
C GLU A 78 -15.06 16.11 9.99
N PRO A 79 -15.82 15.12 10.53
CA PRO A 79 -15.40 13.73 10.61
C PRO A 79 -14.80 13.29 9.27
N LEU A 80 -13.46 13.17 9.25
CA LEU A 80 -12.64 12.70 8.12
C LEU A 80 -13.35 12.84 6.76
N GLY A 81 -13.54 14.08 6.28
CA GLY A 81 -13.87 14.32 4.87
C GLY A 81 -15.16 15.07 4.56
N VAL A 82 -15.53 16.08 5.34
CA VAL A 82 -16.56 17.03 4.87
C VAL A 82 -16.04 18.48 4.99
N SER A 83 -15.94 19.11 3.82
CA SER A 83 -15.85 20.55 3.58
C SER A 83 -15.00 21.47 4.50
N GLY A 84 -13.73 21.72 4.13
CA GLY A 84 -12.97 22.82 4.75
C GLY A 84 -11.47 22.93 4.44
N THR A 85 -11.08 22.93 3.17
CA THR A 85 -9.85 23.60 2.66
C THR A 85 -8.44 23.28 3.24
N SER A 86 -8.23 22.28 4.10
CA SER A 86 -6.86 21.83 4.44
C SER A 86 -6.68 20.32 4.66
N GLY A 87 -7.64 19.51 4.19
CA GLY A 87 -7.55 18.04 4.18
C GLY A 87 -6.67 17.50 3.04
N ASN A 88 -5.36 17.64 3.18
CA ASN A 88 -4.42 16.93 2.33
C ASN A 88 -4.32 15.50 2.86
N GLY A 89 -4.96 14.54 2.19
CA GLY A 89 -4.70 13.13 2.46
C GLY A 89 -3.19 12.85 2.39
N ILE A 90 -2.72 11.82 3.11
CA ILE A 90 -1.30 11.45 3.15
C ILE A 90 -0.76 11.35 1.72
N VAL A 91 0.24 12.16 1.42
CA VAL A 91 0.95 12.17 0.15
C VAL A 91 1.78 10.90 0.07
N VAL A 92 1.50 10.09 -0.94
CA VAL A 92 2.17 8.81 -1.16
C VAL A 92 3.40 9.02 -2.04
N ASP A 93 4.56 8.62 -1.55
CA ASP A 93 5.80 8.66 -2.33
C ASP A 93 5.77 7.58 -3.43
N ASP A 94 6.08 7.97 -4.66
CA ASP A 94 6.24 7.03 -5.79
C ASP A 94 7.44 6.10 -5.57
N VAL A 95 8.54 6.69 -5.10
CA VAL A 95 9.78 6.01 -4.73
C VAL A 95 10.08 6.35 -3.29
N LEU A 96 10.18 5.34 -2.44
CA LEU A 96 10.50 5.45 -1.03
C LEU A 96 11.96 5.05 -0.81
N SER A 97 12.78 5.96 -0.28
CA SER A 97 14.16 5.67 0.11
C SER A 97 14.25 5.36 1.60
N LEU A 98 14.84 4.22 1.94
CA LEU A 98 15.13 3.80 3.31
C LEU A 98 16.63 3.80 3.64
N THR A 99 17.46 4.28 2.70
CA THR A 99 18.93 4.24 2.77
C THR A 99 19.48 4.80 4.09
N ASP A 100 18.95 5.93 4.55
CA ASP A 100 19.40 6.62 5.77
C ASP A 100 19.00 5.93 7.08
N TYR A 101 18.25 4.83 6.99
CA TYR A 101 17.78 4.05 8.13
C TYR A 101 18.38 2.64 8.17
N MET A 102 19.25 2.28 7.24
CA MET A 102 19.91 0.98 7.23
C MET A 102 21.04 0.92 8.26
N THR A 103 21.16 -0.20 8.98
CA THR A 103 22.25 -0.44 9.95
C THR A 103 23.61 -0.54 9.25
N HIS A 104 23.64 -1.11 8.06
CA HIS A 104 24.84 -1.27 7.25
C HIS A 104 24.69 -0.51 5.95
N GLN A 105 25.38 0.64 5.84
CA GLN A 105 25.46 1.40 4.61
C GLN A 105 26.70 0.95 3.84
N ASP A 106 26.52 0.06 2.87
CA ASP A 106 27.58 -0.32 1.92
C ASP A 106 27.70 0.69 0.74
N GLY A 107 26.94 1.78 0.80
CA GLY A 107 26.84 2.80 -0.24
C GLY A 107 25.84 2.46 -1.35
N THR A 108 25.19 1.29 -1.28
CA THR A 108 24.09 0.93 -2.18
C THR A 108 22.80 1.59 -1.67
N PRO A 109 22.12 2.41 -2.48
CA PRO A 109 20.81 2.94 -2.10
C PRO A 109 19.81 1.82 -1.85
N VAL A 110 18.94 2.02 -0.87
CA VAL A 110 17.82 1.13 -0.57
C VAL A 110 16.54 1.88 -0.92
N GLU A 111 16.09 1.71 -2.16
CA GLU A 111 14.93 2.39 -2.72
C GLU A 111 13.84 1.37 -3.10
N TYR A 112 12.59 1.80 -2.94
CA TYR A 112 11.42 0.98 -3.18
C TYR A 112 10.44 1.72 -4.07
N LYS A 113 9.92 1.07 -5.12
CA LYS A 113 8.93 1.62 -6.05
C LYS A 113 7.52 1.21 -5.65
N LEU A 114 6.57 2.14 -5.66
CA LEU A 114 5.17 1.84 -5.37
C LEU A 114 4.54 0.98 -6.46
N HIS A 115 3.89 -0.13 -6.07
CA HIS A 115 3.23 -1.06 -6.99
C HIS A 115 1.73 -1.22 -6.75
N CYS A 116 1.29 -1.13 -5.49
CA CYS A 116 -0.12 -1.26 -5.15
C CYS A 116 -0.47 -0.34 -3.97
N ALA A 117 -1.66 0.25 -4.04
CA ALA A 117 -2.24 1.05 -2.98
C ALA A 117 -3.68 0.60 -2.75
N THR A 118 -4.06 0.42 -1.49
CA THR A 118 -5.45 0.18 -1.07
C THR A 118 -5.97 1.43 -0.40
N TYR A 119 -7.18 1.81 -0.79
CA TYR A 119 -7.87 2.99 -0.29
C TYR A 119 -9.14 2.58 0.43
N HIS A 120 -9.50 3.36 1.44
CA HIS A 120 -10.72 3.22 2.22
C HIS A 120 -11.58 4.46 2.00
N GLN A 121 -12.82 4.28 1.58
CA GLN A 121 -13.77 5.33 1.29
C GLN A 121 -15.00 5.19 2.18
N SER A 122 -15.19 6.16 3.08
CA SER A 122 -16.36 6.23 3.96
C SER A 122 -16.44 7.54 4.76
N ASN A 123 -17.57 7.69 5.47
CA ASN A 123 -17.81 8.73 6.47
C ASN A 123 -17.16 8.45 7.85
N GLY A 124 -16.48 7.32 8.03
CA GLY A 124 -15.97 6.90 9.34
C GLY A 124 -15.12 5.64 9.28
N ILE A 125 -14.28 5.41 10.29
CA ILE A 125 -13.22 4.38 10.22
C ILE A 125 -13.79 2.94 10.30
N ASP A 126 -14.97 2.78 10.91
CA ASP A 126 -15.52 1.46 11.26
C ASP A 126 -16.40 0.83 10.17
N ALA A 127 -16.77 1.58 9.14
CA ALA A 127 -17.57 1.09 8.02
C ALA A 127 -17.13 1.81 6.75
N GLY A 128 -16.82 1.07 5.70
CA GLY A 128 -16.42 1.68 4.45
C GLY A 128 -16.18 0.72 3.30
N HIS A 129 -15.97 1.35 2.15
CA HIS A 129 -15.70 0.70 0.88
C HIS A 129 -14.20 0.68 0.61
N TYR A 130 -13.68 -0.43 0.08
CA TYR A 130 -12.25 -0.57 -0.20
C TYR A 130 -12.01 -0.70 -1.69
N THR A 131 -11.13 0.15 -2.21
CA THR A 131 -10.69 0.13 -3.61
C THR A 131 -9.19 -0.02 -3.69
N ALA A 132 -8.68 -0.40 -4.86
CA ALA A 132 -7.24 -0.63 -5.04
C ALA A 132 -6.71 -0.03 -6.34
N GLY A 133 -5.55 0.61 -6.27
CA GLY A 133 -4.71 0.94 -7.41
C GLY A 133 -3.60 -0.08 -7.56
N VAL A 134 -3.38 -0.61 -8.76
CA VAL A 134 -2.32 -1.58 -9.04
C VAL A 134 -1.53 -1.21 -10.30
N THR A 135 -0.23 -1.42 -10.25
CA THR A 135 0.67 -1.25 -11.40
C THR A 135 1.01 -2.62 -12.00
N GLN A 136 0.81 -2.77 -13.30
CA GLN A 136 1.18 -3.98 -14.02
C GLN A 136 2.71 -4.16 -14.03
N PRO A 137 3.23 -5.35 -13.67
CA PRO A 137 4.64 -5.62 -13.79
C PRO A 137 5.07 -5.55 -15.26
N ARG A 138 6.25 -4.97 -15.51
CA ARG A 138 6.83 -4.89 -16.86
C ARG A 138 7.14 -6.30 -17.35
N GLY A 139 6.39 -6.77 -18.35
CA GLY A 139 6.66 -8.06 -18.98
C GLY A 139 8.05 -8.11 -19.65
N PRO A 140 8.68 -9.29 -19.71
CA PRO A 140 9.98 -9.45 -20.34
C PRO A 140 9.93 -9.06 -21.83
N GLY A 141 10.85 -8.20 -22.28
CA GLY A 141 10.98 -7.79 -23.68
C GLY A 141 10.30 -6.46 -24.04
N ARG A 142 9.53 -5.84 -23.14
CA ARG A 142 9.04 -4.46 -23.36
C ARG A 142 10.17 -3.45 -23.09
N ARG A 143 10.89 -3.08 -24.17
CA ARG A 143 11.89 -1.98 -24.20
C ARG A 143 11.27 -0.58 -24.31
N SER A 144 9.94 -0.47 -24.44
CA SER A 144 9.30 0.81 -24.67
C SER A 144 9.19 1.61 -23.37
N ALA A 145 9.64 2.86 -23.40
CA ALA A 145 9.48 3.87 -22.35
C ALA A 145 8.01 4.30 -22.10
N THR A 146 7.03 3.55 -22.60
CA THR A 146 5.63 3.77 -22.29
C THR A 146 5.41 3.43 -20.82
N ALA A 147 4.77 4.36 -20.09
CA ALA A 147 4.53 4.25 -18.65
C ALA A 147 3.92 2.89 -18.30
N ALA A 148 4.31 2.34 -17.14
CA ALA A 148 3.73 1.09 -16.65
C ALA A 148 2.19 1.24 -16.61
N THR A 149 1.48 0.27 -17.17
CA THR A 149 0.01 0.28 -17.18
C THR A 149 -0.48 0.16 -15.74
N GLN A 150 -1.39 1.03 -15.36
CA GLN A 150 -1.94 1.14 -14.01
C GLN A 150 -3.45 0.97 -14.08
N PHE A 151 -4.02 0.33 -13.08
CA PHE A 151 -5.45 0.02 -13.00
C PHE A 151 -6.01 0.46 -11.66
N PHE A 152 -7.24 0.97 -11.68
CA PHE A 152 -8.07 1.14 -10.50
C PHE A 152 -9.09 0.01 -10.44
N ILE A 153 -9.25 -0.59 -9.27
CA ILE A 153 -10.13 -1.72 -9.00
C ILE A 153 -11.12 -1.30 -7.94
N ASP A 154 -12.40 -1.41 -8.28
CA ASP A 154 -13.54 -1.08 -7.44
C ASP A 154 -14.57 -2.22 -7.58
N ASP A 155 -14.61 -3.11 -6.58
CA ASP A 155 -15.38 -4.37 -6.61
C ASP A 155 -15.16 -5.19 -7.90
N ASP A 156 -16.15 -5.21 -8.79
CA ASP A 156 -16.13 -5.92 -10.08
C ASP A 156 -15.65 -5.05 -11.25
N GLN A 157 -15.39 -3.76 -10.99
CA GLN A 157 -14.93 -2.80 -11.98
C GLN A 157 -13.40 -2.70 -11.99
N VAL A 158 -12.82 -2.81 -13.19
CA VAL A 158 -11.40 -2.59 -13.43
C VAL A 158 -11.26 -1.51 -14.50
N ILE A 159 -10.64 -0.39 -14.15
CA ILE A 159 -10.56 0.81 -14.97
C ILE A 159 -9.09 1.14 -15.22
N ASP A 160 -8.73 1.47 -16.47
CA ASP A 160 -7.42 2.04 -16.78
C ASP A 160 -7.23 3.35 -16.01
N TRP A 161 -6.22 3.40 -15.15
CA TRP A 161 -5.94 4.57 -14.33
C TRP A 161 -4.61 5.17 -14.76
N ARG A 162 -4.65 6.32 -15.43
CA ARG A 162 -3.45 6.96 -15.97
C ARG A 162 -3.04 8.15 -15.11
N GLY A 163 -1.76 8.20 -14.78
CA GLY A 163 -1.17 9.37 -14.13
C GLY A 163 -1.09 10.57 -15.07
N THR A 164 -0.74 11.71 -14.51
CA THR A 164 -0.47 12.94 -15.24
C THR A 164 1.02 13.01 -15.65
N PRO A 165 1.42 13.91 -16.57
CA PRO A 165 2.83 14.13 -16.87
C PRO A 165 3.65 14.53 -15.64
N GLU A 166 3.07 15.30 -14.71
CA GLU A 166 3.71 15.69 -13.45
C GLU A 166 3.76 14.53 -12.44
N LYS A 167 2.74 13.67 -12.41
CA LYS A 167 2.62 12.51 -11.53
C LYS A 167 2.31 11.26 -12.35
N PRO A 168 3.33 10.63 -12.96
CA PRO A 168 3.13 9.51 -13.88
C PRO A 168 2.63 8.23 -13.20
N ASN A 169 2.77 8.14 -11.87
CA ASN A 169 2.18 7.08 -11.06
C ASN A 169 0.89 7.58 -10.40
N ALA A 170 -0.25 7.20 -10.98
CA ALA A 170 -1.59 7.54 -10.51
C ALA A 170 -1.86 7.04 -9.08
N LEU A 171 -1.18 5.97 -8.62
CA LEU A 171 -1.32 5.46 -7.25
C LEU A 171 -0.83 6.48 -6.20
N THR A 172 0.01 7.44 -6.59
CA THR A 172 0.47 8.54 -5.71
C THR A 172 -0.58 9.62 -5.53
N GLU A 173 -1.60 9.60 -6.39
CA GLU A 173 -2.74 10.48 -6.29
C GLU A 173 -3.87 9.74 -5.58
N ASN A 174 -4.58 10.49 -4.76
CA ASN A 174 -5.80 9.99 -4.16
C ASN A 174 -6.85 9.81 -5.28
N PRO A 175 -7.44 8.61 -5.46
CA PRO A 175 -8.38 8.40 -6.54
C PRO A 175 -9.53 9.39 -6.42
N VAL A 176 -9.67 10.24 -7.44
CA VAL A 176 -10.69 11.30 -7.45
C VAL A 176 -12.04 10.64 -7.71
N GLY A 177 -12.79 10.37 -6.64
CA GLY A 177 -14.23 10.22 -6.75
C GLY A 177 -14.85 11.58 -7.04
N THR A 178 -15.74 11.66 -8.03
CA THR A 178 -16.60 12.84 -8.29
C THR A 178 -17.69 13.03 -7.21
N GLY A 179 -17.48 12.47 -6.02
CA GLY A 179 -18.38 12.51 -4.88
C GLY A 179 -17.81 13.29 -3.69
N ILE A 180 -18.61 13.38 -2.63
CA ILE A 180 -18.37 14.24 -1.45
C ILE A 180 -17.14 13.80 -0.63
N GLN A 181 -16.61 12.58 -0.83
CA GLN A 181 -15.53 12.01 -0.01
C GLN A 181 -14.31 11.59 -0.83
N LYS A 182 -13.14 12.04 -0.38
CA LYS A 182 -11.85 11.58 -0.88
C LYS A 182 -11.45 10.28 -0.16
N PRO A 183 -11.10 9.21 -0.88
CA PRO A 183 -10.58 7.99 -0.26
C PRO A 183 -9.34 8.25 0.62
N ASN A 184 -9.11 7.44 1.64
CA ASN A 184 -7.89 7.48 2.45
C ASN A 184 -7.02 6.27 2.14
N VAL A 185 -5.72 6.47 1.94
CA VAL A 185 -4.79 5.34 1.77
C VAL A 185 -4.66 4.57 3.08
N VAL A 186 -4.75 3.24 3.02
CA VAL A 186 -4.67 2.36 4.19
C VAL A 186 -3.56 1.32 4.09
N VAL A 187 -3.24 0.85 2.88
CA VAL A 187 -2.16 -0.10 2.66
C VAL A 187 -1.40 0.28 1.40
N LEU A 188 -0.07 0.24 1.48
CA LEU A 188 0.82 0.45 0.36
C LEU A 188 1.77 -0.74 0.24
N TRP A 189 2.00 -1.16 -0.99
CA TRP A 189 2.96 -2.19 -1.35
C TRP A 189 4.01 -1.61 -2.28
N TYR A 190 5.25 -1.68 -1.83
CA TYR A 190 6.40 -1.32 -2.62
C TYR A 190 7.26 -2.53 -2.95
N GLU A 191 7.95 -2.48 -4.08
CA GLU A 191 8.95 -3.46 -4.51
C GLU A 191 10.33 -2.79 -4.52
N MET A 192 11.35 -3.49 -4.03
CA MET A 192 12.72 -3.00 -4.00
C MET A 192 13.22 -2.74 -5.43
N ILE A 193 13.79 -1.56 -5.65
CA ILE A 193 14.48 -1.25 -6.91
C ILE A 193 15.84 -1.94 -6.86
N PRO A 194 16.12 -2.90 -7.75
CA PRO A 194 17.42 -3.54 -7.77
C PRO A 194 18.47 -2.53 -8.25
N HIS A 195 19.33 -2.10 -7.34
CA HIS A 195 20.56 -1.40 -7.71
C HIS A 195 21.58 -2.46 -8.12
N GLU A 196 22.03 -2.43 -9.38
CA GLU A 196 23.20 -3.22 -9.74
C GLU A 196 24.36 -2.73 -8.87
N PRO A 197 25.03 -3.62 -8.10
CA PRO A 197 26.30 -3.22 -7.52
C PRO A 197 27.19 -2.73 -8.67
N LYS A 198 27.94 -1.64 -8.46
CA LYS A 198 28.98 -1.18 -9.40
C LYS A 198 30.01 -2.30 -9.54
N ILE A 199 29.72 -3.31 -10.35
CA ILE A 199 30.64 -4.38 -10.68
C ILE A 199 31.45 -3.86 -11.87
N GLU A 200 32.72 -3.53 -11.60
CA GLU A 200 33.76 -3.69 -12.60
C GLU A 200 33.67 -5.12 -13.15
N THR A 201 33.08 -5.25 -14.33
CA THR A 201 33.15 -6.41 -15.24
C THR A 201 33.36 -7.78 -14.59
N MET A 202 32.28 -8.44 -14.14
CA MET A 202 32.28 -9.91 -14.06
C MET A 202 30.98 -10.51 -14.59
N SER A 203 31.13 -11.15 -15.76
CA SER A 203 30.38 -12.29 -16.34
C SER A 203 28.86 -12.40 -16.15
N ARG A 204 28.15 -12.33 -17.29
CA ARG A 204 26.73 -12.60 -17.52
C ARG A 204 26.32 -14.01 -17.06
N GLY A 205 25.87 -14.14 -15.82
CA GLY A 205 24.90 -15.16 -15.42
C GLY A 205 23.49 -14.58 -15.51
N VAL A 206 22.59 -15.19 -16.28
CA VAL A 206 21.20 -14.75 -16.43
C VAL A 206 20.48 -14.88 -15.08
N ARG A 207 20.48 -13.80 -14.28
CA ARG A 207 19.60 -13.66 -13.12
C ARG A 207 18.18 -13.47 -13.64
N GLN A 208 17.34 -14.50 -13.46
CA GLN A 208 15.88 -14.32 -13.58
C GLN A 208 15.47 -13.35 -12.47
N SER A 209 14.94 -12.19 -12.83
CA SER A 209 14.47 -11.20 -11.86
C SER A 209 13.28 -11.76 -11.07
N ALA A 210 13.09 -11.33 -9.82
CA ALA A 210 11.95 -11.71 -8.98
C ALA A 210 10.62 -11.54 -9.73
N ASN A 211 10.49 -10.46 -10.51
CA ASN A 211 9.41 -10.22 -11.47
C ASN A 211 9.06 -11.41 -12.38
N GLN A 212 10.05 -12.16 -12.89
CA GLN A 212 9.79 -13.33 -13.73
C GLN A 212 9.23 -14.53 -12.95
N ARG A 213 9.54 -14.66 -11.65
CA ARG A 213 8.96 -15.69 -10.79
C ARG A 213 7.51 -15.33 -10.46
N THR A 214 7.27 -14.08 -10.06
CA THR A 214 5.92 -13.58 -9.72
C THR A 214 4.97 -13.68 -10.91
N ILE A 215 5.42 -13.37 -12.13
CA ILE A 215 4.60 -13.54 -13.34
C ILE A 215 4.24 -15.01 -13.57
N LYS A 216 5.20 -15.93 -13.47
CA LYS A 216 4.94 -17.37 -13.66
C LYS A 216 4.03 -17.94 -12.59
N GLU A 217 4.16 -17.49 -11.35
CA GLU A 217 3.27 -17.88 -10.26
C GLU A 217 1.85 -17.34 -10.49
N GLY A 218 1.71 -16.08 -10.91
CA GLY A 218 0.43 -15.49 -11.30
C GLY A 218 -0.25 -16.24 -12.45
N GLU A 219 0.50 -16.57 -13.50
CA GLU A 219 0.01 -17.39 -14.63
C GLU A 219 -0.45 -18.78 -14.16
N ALA A 220 0.31 -19.42 -13.26
CA ALA A 220 -0.07 -20.73 -12.72
C ALA A 220 -1.36 -20.67 -11.89
N ILE A 221 -1.57 -19.59 -11.13
CA ILE A 221 -2.80 -19.36 -10.37
C ILE A 221 -4.00 -19.18 -11.30
N VAL A 222 -3.86 -18.36 -12.35
CA VAL A 222 -4.93 -18.15 -13.36
C VAL A 222 -5.31 -19.46 -14.05
N VAL A 223 -4.33 -20.27 -14.44
CA VAL A 223 -4.57 -21.59 -15.03
C VAL A 223 -5.27 -22.52 -14.04
N ALA A 224 -4.89 -22.50 -12.76
CA ALA A 224 -5.53 -23.29 -11.72
C ALA A 224 -6.98 -22.86 -11.46
N MET A 225 -7.27 -21.55 -11.48
CA MET A 225 -8.62 -21.01 -11.35
C MET A 225 -9.50 -21.43 -12.53
N HIS A 226 -9.00 -21.27 -13.76
CA HIS A 226 -9.76 -21.64 -14.96
C HIS A 226 -10.06 -23.15 -15.02
N ARG A 227 -9.11 -23.99 -14.60
CA ARG A 227 -9.34 -25.45 -14.47
C ARG A 227 -10.41 -25.78 -13.42
N ARG A 228 -10.47 -25.05 -12.30
CA ARG A 228 -11.50 -25.23 -11.27
C ARG A 228 -12.88 -24.83 -11.78
N GLU A 229 -13.00 -23.76 -12.55
CA GLU A 229 -14.27 -23.36 -13.17
C GLU A 229 -14.78 -24.40 -14.17
N MET A 230 -13.89 -24.89 -15.04
CA MET A 230 -14.22 -25.96 -15.99
C MET A 230 -14.67 -27.24 -15.27
N ALA A 231 -14.01 -27.63 -14.18
CA ALA A 231 -14.39 -28.80 -13.38
C ALA A 231 -15.78 -28.65 -12.72
N LYS A 232 -16.12 -27.44 -12.24
CA LYS A 232 -17.45 -27.14 -11.71
C LYS A 232 -18.54 -27.19 -12.79
N GLY A 233 -18.24 -26.72 -14.01
CA GLY A 233 -19.14 -26.81 -15.16
C GLY A 233 -19.41 -28.24 -15.65
N ILE A 234 -18.44 -29.15 -15.49
CA ILE A 234 -18.60 -30.57 -15.82
C ILE A 234 -19.44 -31.30 -14.77
N GLN A 235 -19.25 -30.99 -13.47
CA GLN A 235 -20.07 -31.57 -12.39
C GLN A 235 -21.54 -31.12 -12.45
N SER A 236 -21.83 -29.87 -12.85
CA SER A 236 -23.21 -29.42 -13.01
C SER A 236 -23.94 -30.12 -14.16
N ARG A 237 -23.25 -30.37 -15.29
CA ARG A 237 -23.80 -31.14 -16.42
C ARG A 237 -23.96 -32.63 -16.11
N SER A 238 -23.06 -33.21 -15.31
CA SER A 238 -23.17 -34.61 -14.87
C SER A 238 -24.39 -34.85 -13.98
N ARG A 239 -24.79 -33.88 -13.15
CA ARG A 239 -26.00 -33.99 -12.31
C ARG A 239 -27.30 -33.88 -13.11
N CYS A 240 -27.35 -33.05 -14.15
CA CYS A 240 -28.55 -32.93 -14.99
C CYS A 240 -28.84 -34.18 -15.84
N ASN A 241 -27.83 -34.99 -16.17
CA ASN A 241 -28.02 -36.20 -16.97
C ASN A 241 -28.44 -37.43 -16.15
N SER A 242 -28.25 -37.43 -14.82
CA SER A 242 -28.63 -38.57 -13.96
C SER A 242 -30.09 -38.56 -13.52
N GLU A 243 -30.85 -37.48 -13.73
CA GLU A 243 -32.27 -37.38 -13.34
C GLU A 243 -33.27 -37.75 -14.45
N VAL A 244 -32.82 -38.05 -15.66
CA VAL A 244 -33.72 -38.29 -16.82
C VAL A 244 -33.98 -39.79 -17.09
N GLU A 245 -33.30 -40.73 -16.43
CA GLU A 245 -33.33 -42.16 -16.80
C GLU A 245 -34.24 -43.07 -15.95
N LEU A 246 -35.18 -42.52 -15.17
CA LEU A 246 -35.99 -43.32 -14.23
C LEU A 246 -37.51 -43.13 -14.35
N GLN A 247 -38.07 -43.07 -15.57
CA GLN A 247 -39.50 -43.38 -15.78
C GLN A 247 -39.74 -44.06 -17.14
N SER A 248 -39.74 -45.39 -17.16
CA SER A 248 -40.42 -46.17 -18.20
C SER A 248 -41.65 -46.84 -17.57
N PRO A 249 -42.86 -46.64 -18.11
CA PRO A 249 -44.08 -47.22 -17.56
C PRO A 249 -44.25 -48.67 -18.03
N ARG A 250 -44.81 -49.49 -17.14
CA ARG A 250 -45.58 -50.69 -17.51
C ARG A 250 -47.03 -50.46 -17.11
#